data_AF-A0A392MYS4-F1
#
_entry.id   AF-A0A392MYS4-F1
#
_cell.length_a   1.000
_cell.length_b   1.000
_cell.length_c   1.000
_cell.angle_alpha   90.00
_cell.angle_beta   90.00
_cell.angle_gamma   90.00
#
_symmetry.space_group_name_H-M   'P 1'
#
loop_
_entity.id
_entity.type
_entity.pdbx_description
1 polymer ?
#
loop_
_entity_poly.entity_id
_entity_poly.type
_entity_poly.pdbx_seq_one_letter_code
_entity_poly.pdbx_strand_id
1 'polypeptide(L)'
;VKVLRSMRPIKLEDVVLGQYKNHTRGGVVYPAYVDDKTVPKDSLTPTFAAAALFIDNARWDGVPFLMKAGKALHNKRAEIRVQFRHVPGNLYKRNFGADLDRATNELVIRVQPDEAIYLKINNKVPGLGMKLDRSNLNLHYAAKYSKEIPDAYERLLLDAIEGERRLFIRSDEL
;
A
#
# COMPACT_ATOMS: atom_id res chain seq x y z
N VAL A 1 -20.78 -0.83 4.44
CA VAL A 1 -20.75 -0.72 5.94
C VAL A 1 -20.35 -1.96 6.77
N LYS A 2 -20.83 -3.20 6.52
CA LYS A 2 -20.61 -4.36 7.44
C LYS A 2 -19.16 -4.55 7.90
N VAL A 3 -18.19 -4.36 7.00
CA VAL A 3 -16.75 -4.47 7.29
C VAL A 3 -16.30 -3.38 8.28
N LEU A 4 -16.70 -2.13 8.07
CA LEU A 4 -16.37 -1.01 8.96
C LEU A 4 -16.90 -1.23 10.38
N ARG A 5 -18.13 -1.75 10.51
CA ARG A 5 -18.72 -2.13 11.81
C ARG A 5 -17.98 -3.26 12.53
N SER A 6 -17.22 -4.07 11.79
CA SER A 6 -16.42 -5.16 12.35
C SER A 6 -14.98 -4.72 12.62
N MET A 7 -14.61 -3.47 12.32
CA MET A 7 -13.27 -2.97 12.57
C MET A 7 -13.10 -2.67 14.05
N ARG A 8 -12.02 -3.15 14.66
CA ARG A 8 -11.69 -2.81 16.04
C ARG A 8 -11.39 -1.31 16.13
N PRO A 9 -11.81 -0.62 17.21
CA PRO A 9 -11.37 0.73 17.50
C PRO A 9 -9.84 0.79 17.55
N ILE A 10 -9.27 1.83 16.94
CA ILE A 10 -7.82 2.03 16.87
C ILE A 10 -7.32 2.48 18.25
N LYS A 11 -6.27 1.82 18.74
CA LYS A 11 -5.57 2.23 19.96
C LYS A 11 -4.28 2.95 19.62
N LEU A 12 -3.83 3.83 20.51
CA LEU A 12 -2.58 4.57 20.33
C LEU A 12 -1.34 3.67 20.25
N GLU A 13 -1.37 2.50 20.91
CA GLU A 13 -0.30 1.49 20.85
C GLU A 13 -0.12 0.88 19.45
N ASP A 14 -1.18 0.87 18.64
CA ASP A 14 -1.18 0.35 17.27
C ASP A 14 -0.86 1.42 16.21
N VAL A 15 -0.53 2.64 16.64
CA VAL A 15 -0.34 3.81 15.77
C VAL A 15 1.04 4.41 15.98
N VAL A 16 1.72 4.68 14.87
CA VAL A 16 2.95 5.46 14.81
C VAL A 16 2.67 6.75 14.07
N LEU A 17 2.93 7.87 14.72
CA LEU A 17 2.84 9.20 14.14
C LEU A 17 4.23 9.77 13.87
N GLY A 18 4.33 10.61 12.84
CA GLY A 18 5.56 11.30 12.51
C GLY A 18 5.28 12.69 11.97
N GLN A 19 6.26 13.58 12.14
CA GLN A 19 6.28 14.90 11.53
C GLN A 19 7.60 15.05 10.78
N TYR A 20 7.56 15.45 9.50
CA TYR A 20 8.77 15.56 8.70
C TYR A 20 9.65 16.72 9.17
N LYS A 21 10.96 16.47 9.15
CA LYS A 21 11.99 17.45 9.48
C LYS A 21 12.67 17.93 8.21
N ASN A 22 13.56 18.91 8.38
CA ASN A 22 14.41 19.36 7.30
C ASN A 22 15.27 18.21 6.75
N HIS A 23 15.57 18.28 5.47
CA HIS A 23 16.38 17.27 4.80
C HIS A 23 17.20 17.92 3.70
N THR A 24 18.47 17.54 3.57
CA THR A 24 19.33 18.01 2.48
C THR A 24 19.58 16.87 1.51
N ARG A 25 19.25 17.08 0.24
CA ARG A 25 19.49 16.09 -0.82
C ARG A 25 19.97 16.78 -2.09
N GLY A 26 21.11 16.34 -2.62
CA GLY A 26 21.67 16.88 -3.86
C GLY A 26 21.98 18.38 -3.79
N GLY A 27 22.40 18.88 -2.63
CA GLY A 27 22.67 20.32 -2.41
C GLY A 27 21.43 21.19 -2.19
N VAL A 28 20.22 20.64 -2.33
CA VAL A 28 18.97 21.35 -2.03
C VAL A 28 18.56 21.08 -0.58
N VAL A 29 18.29 22.15 0.17
CA VAL A 29 17.75 22.08 1.54
C VAL A 29 16.23 22.15 1.47
N TYR A 30 15.56 21.11 1.97
CA TYR A 30 14.12 21.06 2.12
C TYR A 30 13.74 21.46 3.56
N PRO A 31 12.79 22.40 3.74
CA PRO A 31 12.39 22.88 5.06
C PRO A 31 11.63 21.81 5.86
N ALA A 32 11.64 21.93 7.20
CA ALA A 32 10.79 21.14 8.09
C ALA A 32 9.33 21.61 8.04
N TYR A 33 8.40 20.82 8.60
CA TYR A 33 6.99 21.22 8.68
C TYR A 33 6.78 22.52 9.46
N VAL A 34 7.47 22.66 10.59
CA VAL A 34 7.41 23.86 11.45
C VAL A 34 8.15 25.07 10.87
N ASP A 35 8.89 24.90 9.77
CA ASP A 35 9.56 26.02 9.09
C ASP A 35 8.59 26.79 8.17
N ASP A 36 7.44 26.19 7.82
CA ASP A 36 6.37 26.87 7.10
C ASP A 36 5.82 28.04 7.94
N LYS A 37 5.68 29.21 7.33
CA LYS A 37 5.21 30.44 8.00
C LYS A 37 3.76 30.34 8.47
N THR A 38 2.98 29.45 7.88
CA THR A 38 1.57 29.22 8.21
C THR A 38 1.39 28.23 9.38
N VAL A 39 2.47 27.59 9.83
CA VAL A 39 2.45 26.54 10.86
C VAL A 39 3.00 27.08 12.19
N PRO A 40 2.28 26.88 13.32
CA PRO A 40 2.81 27.19 14.65
C PRO A 40 4.11 26.45 14.97
N LYS A 41 5.07 27.12 15.63
CA LYS A 41 6.40 26.56 15.92
C LYS A 41 6.38 25.37 16.88
N ASP A 42 5.35 25.27 17.70
CA ASP A 42 5.07 24.19 18.66
C ASP A 42 4.07 23.15 18.12
N SER A 43 3.76 23.17 16.82
CA SER A 43 2.78 22.27 16.23
C SER A 43 3.16 20.79 16.38
N LEU A 44 2.24 20.02 16.95
CA LEU A 44 2.32 18.55 17.04
C LEU A 44 1.56 17.84 15.91
N THR A 45 1.16 18.56 14.85
CA THR A 45 0.37 17.98 13.76
C THR A 45 1.17 16.88 13.05
N PRO A 46 0.63 15.65 12.96
CA PRO A 46 1.30 14.56 12.27
C PRO A 46 1.25 14.78 10.75
N THR A 47 2.40 14.65 10.09
CA THR A 47 2.51 14.65 8.62
C THR A 47 2.70 13.24 8.05
N PHE A 48 2.82 12.25 8.93
CA PHE A 48 2.91 10.83 8.64
C PHE A 48 2.14 10.06 9.72
N ALA A 49 1.42 9.02 9.31
CA ALA A 49 0.80 8.06 10.20
C ALA A 49 0.93 6.65 9.61
N ALA A 50 1.22 5.69 10.48
CA ALA A 50 1.11 4.27 10.22
C ALA A 50 0.27 3.63 11.30
N ALA A 51 -0.70 2.79 10.93
CA ALA A 51 -1.60 2.12 11.88
C ALA A 51 -1.76 0.65 11.52
N ALA A 52 -1.86 -0.21 12.54
CA ALA A 52 -2.32 -1.58 12.39
C ALA A 52 -3.82 -1.65 12.75
N LEU A 53 -4.62 -2.18 11.83
CA LEU A 53 -6.06 -2.34 11.98
C LEU A 53 -6.42 -3.83 11.98
N PHE A 54 -7.47 -4.18 12.70
CA PHE A 54 -7.99 -5.54 12.75
C PHE A 54 -9.49 -5.55 12.48
N ILE A 55 -9.95 -6.56 11.73
CA ILE A 55 -11.34 -6.71 11.34
C ILE A 55 -11.86 -8.03 11.91
N ASP A 56 -12.78 -7.93 12.86
CA ASP A 56 -13.35 -9.07 13.59
C ASP A 56 -14.46 -9.74 12.79
N ASN A 57 -14.06 -10.56 11.82
CA ASN A 57 -14.95 -11.50 11.16
C ASN A 57 -14.20 -12.76 10.73
N ALA A 58 -14.97 -13.79 10.36
CA ALA A 58 -14.44 -15.11 9.98
C ALA A 58 -13.41 -15.07 8.83
N ARG A 59 -13.42 -14.05 7.97
CA ARG A 59 -12.48 -13.94 6.85
C ARG A 59 -11.14 -13.33 7.26
N TRP A 60 -11.17 -12.36 8.18
CA TRP A 60 -10.03 -11.50 8.51
C TRP A 60 -9.52 -11.68 9.94
N ASP A 61 -10.02 -12.66 10.67
CA ASP A 61 -9.57 -12.97 12.02
C ASP A 61 -8.05 -13.22 12.06
N GLY A 62 -7.37 -12.49 12.95
CA GLY A 62 -5.92 -12.49 13.10
C GLY A 62 -5.13 -11.87 11.95
N VAL A 63 -5.75 -11.25 10.94
CA VAL A 63 -5.05 -10.61 9.82
C VAL A 63 -4.89 -9.10 10.07
N PRO A 64 -3.66 -8.59 10.21
CA PRO A 64 -3.43 -7.16 10.38
C PRO A 64 -3.55 -6.42 9.03
N PHE A 65 -4.29 -5.31 9.03
CA PHE A 65 -4.37 -4.34 7.94
C PHE A 65 -3.46 -3.16 8.27
N LEU A 66 -2.32 -3.07 7.58
CA LEU A 66 -1.38 -1.98 7.78
C LEU A 66 -1.72 -0.80 6.86
N MET A 67 -2.11 0.32 7.45
CA MET A 67 -2.31 1.58 6.72
C MET A 67 -1.13 2.51 6.96
N LYS A 68 -0.61 3.12 5.89
CA LYS A 68 0.47 4.10 5.96
C LYS A 68 0.16 5.25 5.02
N ALA A 69 0.26 6.48 5.53
CA ALA A 69 0.09 7.69 4.75
C ALA A 69 1.02 8.77 5.27
N GLY A 70 1.55 9.60 4.39
CA GLY A 70 2.32 10.76 4.80
C GLY A 70 2.80 11.64 3.66
N LYS A 71 3.29 12.82 4.03
CA LYS A 71 3.91 13.80 3.14
C LYS A 71 5.43 13.80 3.28
N ALA A 72 6.11 14.43 2.32
CA ALA A 72 7.58 14.49 2.26
C ALA A 72 8.25 13.11 2.33
N LEU A 73 7.59 12.10 1.74
CA LEU A 73 8.15 10.76 1.58
C LEU A 73 9.02 10.67 0.34
N HIS A 74 9.79 9.59 0.25
CA HIS A 74 10.75 9.34 -0.83
C HIS A 74 10.11 9.27 -2.22
N ASN A 75 8.89 8.72 -2.33
CA ASN A 75 8.18 8.54 -3.59
C ASN A 75 6.69 8.90 -3.43
N LYS A 76 6.08 9.48 -4.47
CA LYS A 76 4.62 9.53 -4.60
C LYS A 76 4.12 8.14 -4.98
N ARG A 77 3.27 7.53 -4.15
CA ARG A 77 2.70 6.20 -4.42
C ARG A 77 1.40 5.98 -3.65
N ALA A 78 0.41 5.41 -4.32
CA ALA A 78 -0.76 4.78 -3.72
C ALA A 78 -0.81 3.32 -4.18
N GLU A 79 -0.75 2.39 -3.24
CA GLU A 79 -0.61 0.96 -3.54
C GLU A 79 -1.27 0.11 -2.45
N ILE A 80 -1.91 -0.98 -2.88
CA ILE A 80 -2.44 -2.03 -2.01
C ILE A 80 -1.54 -3.24 -2.17
N ARG A 81 -1.08 -3.80 -1.05
CA ARG A 81 -0.23 -4.99 -1.02
C ARG A 81 -0.89 -6.06 -0.17
N VAL A 82 -1.13 -7.23 -0.76
CA VAL A 82 -1.58 -8.42 -0.05
C VAL A 82 -0.41 -9.38 0.04
N GLN A 83 0.11 -9.55 1.25
CA GLN A 83 1.18 -10.51 1.53
C GLN A 83 0.57 -11.86 1.92
N PHE A 84 0.91 -12.91 1.18
CA PHE A 84 0.42 -14.25 1.48
C PHE A 84 1.22 -14.89 2.62
N ARG A 85 0.60 -15.84 3.33
CA ARG A 85 1.31 -16.62 4.35
C ARG A 85 2.44 -17.44 3.72
N HIS A 86 3.49 -17.66 4.52
CA HIS A 86 4.57 -18.55 4.13
C HIS A 86 4.04 -19.98 3.91
N VAL A 87 4.64 -20.69 2.94
CA VAL A 87 4.28 -22.09 2.64
C VAL A 87 4.90 -23.01 3.70
N PRO A 88 4.10 -23.70 4.53
CA PRO A 88 4.62 -24.61 5.55
C PRO A 88 5.35 -25.79 4.91
N GLY A 89 6.38 -26.32 5.59
CA GLY A 89 7.07 -27.52 5.13
C GLY A 89 7.91 -27.33 3.86
N ASN A 90 8.45 -26.12 3.62
CA ASN A 90 9.28 -25.87 2.45
C ASN A 90 10.47 -26.86 2.38
N LEU A 91 10.38 -27.84 1.47
CA LEU A 91 11.39 -28.89 1.24
C LEU A 91 12.73 -28.32 0.77
N TYR A 92 12.71 -27.06 0.33
CA TYR A 92 13.82 -26.38 -0.28
C TYR A 92 14.73 -25.67 0.73
N LYS A 93 14.45 -25.67 2.04
CA LYS A 93 15.21 -24.89 3.05
C LYS A 93 16.74 -25.00 3.07
N ARG A 94 17.33 -26.09 2.55
CA ARG A 94 18.77 -26.35 2.64
C ARG A 94 19.60 -25.93 1.41
N ASN A 95 18.98 -25.59 0.27
CA ASN A 95 19.69 -25.44 -1.00
C ASN A 95 19.76 -23.98 -1.54
N PHE A 96 19.44 -22.96 -0.74
CA PHE A 96 19.28 -21.59 -1.26
C PHE A 96 19.97 -20.55 -0.38
N GLY A 97 20.50 -19.50 -1.03
CA GLY A 97 21.06 -18.34 -0.35
C GLY A 97 20.05 -17.70 0.61
N ALA A 98 20.58 -17.04 1.65
CA ALA A 98 19.93 -16.70 2.92
C ALA A 98 18.55 -16.00 2.88
N ASP A 99 18.07 -15.52 1.73
CA ASP A 99 16.86 -14.68 1.60
C ASP A 99 15.60 -15.39 1.04
N LEU A 100 15.70 -16.62 0.56
CA LEU A 100 14.53 -17.32 -0.04
C LEU A 100 13.70 -18.12 0.97
N ASP A 101 14.25 -18.45 2.13
CA ASP A 101 13.58 -19.23 3.18
C ASP A 101 12.35 -18.54 3.79
N ARG A 102 12.19 -17.23 3.56
CA ARG A 102 11.06 -16.42 4.04
C ARG A 102 10.28 -15.71 2.93
N ALA A 103 10.55 -16.04 1.66
CA ALA A 103 9.91 -15.36 0.55
C ALA A 103 8.42 -15.71 0.47
N THR A 104 7.55 -14.77 0.82
CA THR A 104 6.10 -14.87 0.65
C THR A 104 5.69 -14.33 -0.71
N ASN A 105 4.65 -14.92 -1.32
CA ASN A 105 4.03 -14.30 -2.48
C ASN A 105 3.40 -12.95 -2.09
N GLU A 106 3.33 -12.02 -3.02
CA GLU A 106 2.71 -10.71 -2.80
C GLU A 106 1.89 -10.30 -4.02
N LEU A 107 0.60 -10.06 -3.84
CA LEU A 107 -0.22 -9.37 -4.85
C LEU A 107 -0.11 -7.87 -4.60
N VAL A 108 0.23 -7.13 -5.65
CA VAL A 108 0.41 -5.69 -5.58
C VAL A 108 -0.47 -5.01 -6.61
N ILE A 109 -1.31 -4.10 -6.12
CA ILE A 109 -2.20 -3.27 -6.94
C ILE A 109 -1.74 -1.83 -6.74
N ARG A 110 -1.06 -1.28 -7.75
CA ARG A 110 -0.60 0.11 -7.75
C ARG A 110 -1.66 0.98 -8.43
N VAL A 111 -2.18 1.93 -7.66
CA VAL A 111 -3.22 2.86 -8.09
C VAL A 111 -2.61 4.08 -8.78
N GLN A 112 -1.49 4.59 -8.27
CA GLN A 112 -0.74 5.68 -8.92
C GLN A 112 0.64 5.85 -8.28
N PRO A 113 1.62 6.43 -8.99
CA PRO A 113 1.66 6.57 -10.46
C PRO A 113 1.93 5.20 -11.13
N ASP A 114 1.82 5.15 -12.46
CA ASP A 114 2.08 3.95 -13.27
C ASP A 114 1.21 2.76 -12.86
N GLU A 115 -0.09 2.83 -13.18
CA GLU A 115 -1.11 1.86 -12.82
C GLU A 115 -0.67 0.45 -13.24
N ALA A 116 -0.60 -0.44 -12.25
CA ALA A 116 -0.08 -1.78 -12.46
C ALA A 116 -0.68 -2.77 -11.47
N ILE A 117 -0.89 -4.00 -11.93
CA ILE A 117 -1.21 -5.14 -11.08
C ILE A 117 -0.12 -6.18 -11.31
N TYR A 118 0.59 -6.56 -10.26
CA TYR A 118 1.62 -7.59 -10.36
C TYR A 118 1.62 -8.53 -9.16
N LEU A 119 1.92 -9.79 -9.44
CA LEU A 119 2.06 -10.85 -8.46
C LEU A 119 3.52 -11.26 -8.38
N LYS A 120 4.12 -11.07 -7.20
CA LYS A 120 5.43 -11.61 -6.88
C LYS A 120 5.29 -13.07 -6.50
N ILE A 121 5.97 -13.94 -7.23
CA ILE A 121 5.97 -15.39 -7.02
C ILE A 121 7.41 -15.92 -6.93
N ASN A 122 7.58 -17.03 -6.23
CA ASN A 122 8.82 -17.79 -6.30
C ASN A 122 8.72 -18.79 -7.46
N ASN A 123 9.69 -18.80 -8.38
CA ASN A 123 9.76 -19.74 -9.48
C ASN A 123 11.15 -20.40 -9.58
N LYS A 124 11.22 -21.58 -10.21
CA LYS A 124 12.49 -22.21 -10.54
C LYS A 124 13.21 -21.37 -11.60
N VAL A 125 14.48 -21.07 -11.36
CA VAL A 125 15.35 -20.46 -12.37
C VAL A 125 15.52 -21.46 -13.53
N PRO A 126 15.27 -21.07 -14.78
CA PRO A 126 15.54 -21.92 -15.93
C PRO A 126 17.00 -22.40 -15.92
N GLY A 127 17.20 -23.72 -16.02
CA GLY A 127 18.52 -24.34 -15.97
C GLY A 127 18.51 -25.74 -15.36
N LEU A 128 19.70 -26.35 -15.34
CA LEU A 128 19.92 -27.71 -14.83
C LEU A 128 19.90 -27.78 -13.29
N GLY A 129 20.13 -26.65 -12.61
CA GLY A 129 20.10 -26.57 -11.14
C GLY A 129 18.70 -26.46 -10.56
N MET A 130 18.56 -26.82 -9.28
CA MET A 130 17.37 -26.58 -8.48
C MET A 130 17.54 -25.28 -7.68
N LYS A 131 17.59 -24.15 -8.39
CA LYS A 131 17.61 -22.80 -7.80
C LYS A 131 16.23 -22.13 -7.99
N LEU A 132 15.75 -21.45 -6.97
CA LEU A 132 14.52 -20.66 -6.96
C LEU A 132 14.91 -19.19 -7.03
N ASP A 133 14.08 -18.38 -7.68
CA ASP A 133 14.20 -16.93 -7.73
C ASP A 133 12.82 -16.29 -7.59
N ARG A 134 12.80 -14.99 -7.28
CA ARG A 134 11.56 -14.20 -7.19
C ARG A 134 11.29 -13.57 -8.55
N SER A 135 10.19 -13.98 -9.18
CA SER A 135 9.71 -13.41 -10.44
C SER A 135 8.41 -12.64 -10.26
N ASN A 136 8.14 -11.71 -11.19
CA ASN A 136 6.93 -10.91 -11.20
C ASN A 136 6.06 -11.29 -12.39
N LEU A 137 4.81 -11.69 -12.15
CA LEU A 137 3.77 -11.72 -13.19
C LEU A 137 3.10 -10.36 -13.21
N ASN A 138 3.04 -9.69 -14.36
CA ASN A 138 2.80 -8.25 -14.39
C ASN A 138 1.81 -7.82 -15.49
N LEU A 139 0.86 -6.97 -15.10
CA LEU A 139 -0.02 -6.22 -15.97
C LEU A 139 0.25 -4.73 -15.74
N HIS A 140 0.95 -4.09 -16.68
CA HIS A 140 1.11 -2.65 -16.75
C HIS A 140 0.05 -2.05 -17.66
N TYR A 141 -0.75 -1.11 -17.15
CA TYR A 141 -1.87 -0.55 -17.90
C TYR A 141 -1.39 0.21 -19.14
N ALA A 142 -0.38 1.07 -18.99
CA ALA A 142 0.19 1.83 -20.10
C ALA A 142 0.75 0.97 -21.24
N ALA A 143 1.22 -0.24 -20.95
CA ALA A 143 1.72 -1.16 -21.98
C ALA A 143 0.61 -2.00 -22.62
N LYS A 144 -0.50 -2.24 -21.89
CA LYS A 144 -1.60 -3.11 -22.34
C LYS A 144 -2.70 -2.34 -23.06
N TYR A 145 -2.98 -1.11 -22.64
CA TYR A 145 -4.08 -0.29 -23.14
C TYR A 145 -3.52 1.03 -23.69
N SER A 146 -3.97 1.41 -24.88
CA SER A 146 -3.56 2.65 -25.55
C SER A 146 -4.47 3.85 -25.24
N LYS A 147 -5.51 3.65 -24.42
CA LYS A 147 -6.46 4.69 -24.05
C LYS A 147 -6.04 5.38 -22.77
N GLU A 148 -6.30 6.68 -22.71
CA GLU A 148 -6.14 7.47 -21.50
C GLU A 148 -7.10 6.99 -20.40
N ILE A 149 -6.60 6.93 -19.17
CA ILE A 149 -7.41 6.64 -17.99
C ILE A 149 -8.07 7.97 -17.61
N PRO A 150 -9.41 8.05 -17.59
CA PRO A 150 -10.12 9.28 -17.27
C PRO A 150 -9.81 9.74 -15.84
N ASP A 151 -9.86 11.05 -15.60
CA ASP A 151 -9.67 11.59 -14.25
C ASP A 151 -10.78 11.11 -13.30
N ALA A 152 -10.46 11.07 -12.00
CA ALA A 152 -11.40 10.67 -10.96
C ALA A 152 -12.68 11.52 -10.98
N TYR A 153 -12.58 12.84 -11.25
CA TYR A 153 -13.75 13.71 -11.30
C TYR A 153 -14.62 13.48 -12.54
N GLU A 154 -14.03 13.17 -13.71
CA GLU A 154 -14.80 12.84 -14.91
C GLU A 154 -15.71 11.63 -14.66
N ARG A 155 -15.15 10.59 -14.02
CA ARG A 155 -15.91 9.39 -13.67
C ARG A 155 -17.01 9.68 -12.64
N LEU A 156 -16.67 10.41 -11.57
CA LEU A 156 -17.64 10.73 -10.52
C LEU A 156 -18.77 11.62 -11.01
N LEU A 157 -18.50 12.58 -11.89
CA LEU A 157 -19.52 13.43 -12.49
C LEU A 157 -20.45 12.63 -13.40
N LEU A 158 -19.89 11.73 -14.21
CA LEU A 158 -20.70 10.82 -15.03
C LEU A 158 -21.61 9.94 -14.16
N ASP A 159 -21.06 9.33 -13.11
CA ASP A 159 -21.84 8.50 -12.18
C ASP A 159 -22.95 9.32 -11.50
N ALA A 160 -22.69 10.57 -11.11
CA ALA A 160 -23.72 11.45 -10.55
C ALA A 160 -24.85 11.76 -11.54
N ILE A 161 -24.54 11.99 -12.82
CA ILE A 161 -25.52 12.25 -13.88
C ILE A 161 -26.35 11.00 -14.17
N GLU A 162 -25.72 9.83 -14.19
CA GLU A 162 -26.37 8.53 -14.40
C GLU A 162 -27.17 8.06 -13.16
N GLY A 163 -27.07 8.78 -12.03
CA GLY A 163 -27.71 8.39 -10.78
C GLY A 163 -27.05 7.20 -10.09
N GLU A 164 -25.82 6.86 -10.49
CA GLU A 164 -25.02 5.78 -9.93
C GLU A 164 -24.32 6.24 -8.64
N ARG A 165 -24.52 5.47 -7.55
CA ARG A 165 -24.08 5.86 -6.20
C ARG A 165 -22.95 4.98 -5.65
N ARG A 166 -22.50 3.97 -6.40
CA ARG A 166 -21.51 2.98 -5.93
C ARG A 166 -20.17 3.55 -5.49
N LEU A 167 -19.72 4.68 -6.06
CA LEU A 167 -18.44 5.33 -5.72
C LEU A 167 -18.59 6.48 -4.70
N PHE A 168 -19.81 6.73 -4.21
CA PHE A 168 -20.09 7.80 -3.26
C PHE A 168 -20.17 7.25 -1.83
N ILE A 169 -19.67 8.03 -0.88
CA ILE A 169 -19.74 7.71 0.55
C ILE A 169 -21.19 7.82 1.00
N ARG A 170 -21.69 6.78 1.67
CA ARG A 170 -23.03 6.80 2.26
C ARG A 170 -23.02 7.38 3.68
N SER A 171 -24.16 7.89 4.13
CA SER A 171 -24.31 8.45 5.49
C SER A 171 -24.05 7.44 6.60
N ASP A 172 -24.25 6.14 6.35
CA ASP A 172 -23.95 5.07 7.31
C ASP A 172 -22.50 4.56 7.24
N GLU A 173 -21.69 5.09 6.33
CA GLU A 173 -20.25 4.85 6.22
C GLU A 173 -19.40 5.94 6.87
N LEU A 174 -19.98 7.12 7.07
CA LEU A 174 -19.40 8.25 7.82
C LEU A 174 -19.54 8.02 9.33
#